data_AF-A0A3A9K876-F1
#
_entry.id   AF-A0A3A9K876-F1
#
_cell.length_a   1.000
_cell.length_b   1.000
_cell.length_c   1.000
_cell.angle_alpha   90.00
_cell.angle_beta   90.00
_cell.angle_gamma   90.00
#
_symmetry.space_group_name_H-M   'P 1'
#
loop_
_entity.id
_entity.type
_entity.pdbx_description
1 polymer ?
#
loop_
_entity_poly.entity_id
_entity_poly.type
_entity_poly.pdbx_seq_one_letter_code
_entity_poly.pdbx_strand_id
1 'polypeptide(L)'
;MKSVKEIAQGLTYNYGHMTLGECINVAKEMHLSVGEVVIQEAIDLTGMSYNEVVNSMNDSFCHNLRAAEIGITTGSSFLLGTVGQDLYKGINGAKIVDDEFVNKIVTYTLAAQVGNHIIGLRPCAGTGDSCPYTGFVKALKEFYNDEDLIARVMAVILKVGGIFRIGKTTTGCNMEGLGAGAAATAAAFVELYGGTPEQLEKAVVLAISPTISVPCTPRVLVPGLCATHIGGAILIARLASQLAMYTNIPSTVPVDVMIAMAAQCHMVSAENVVPVTIQYMEPFFKRDTGVDEYIDPKVKDEEKQRQDAIIVKAVAESRELAERANPITSPFGDAVVGGSSEGVGSPTNCARIAHYLAKGDIKKVKVELCSELFARRAINIPGVLMAAVEGAGTDDADAYKQIMDKIKAKGIEVEILEIEEPSVQRVTIEATEQNSMVDSLNRGGARLVIRDAYPDIEKAFEIAKQLNIVVINK
;
A
#
# COMPACT_ATOMS: atom_id res chain seq x y z
N MET A 1 -8.90 37.23 -16.68
CA MET A 1 -8.72 36.04 -15.84
C MET A 1 -7.22 35.75 -15.81
N LYS A 2 -6.63 35.43 -14.66
CA LYS A 2 -5.20 35.04 -14.62
C LYS A 2 -5.03 33.71 -15.37
N SER A 3 -3.96 33.58 -16.13
CA SER A 3 -3.54 32.34 -16.77
C SER A 3 -3.04 31.31 -15.75
N VAL A 4 -2.96 30.04 -16.17
CA VAL A 4 -2.39 28.93 -15.36
C VAL A 4 -0.97 29.30 -14.90
N LYS A 5 -0.16 29.83 -15.80
CA LYS A 5 1.20 30.31 -15.51
C LYS A 5 1.23 31.40 -14.45
N GLU A 6 0.38 32.41 -14.54
CA GLU A 6 0.34 33.52 -13.56
C GLU A 6 -0.11 33.05 -12.17
N ILE A 7 -1.04 32.10 -12.09
CA ILE A 7 -1.46 31.50 -10.82
C ILE A 7 -0.31 30.68 -10.21
N ALA A 8 0.30 29.78 -10.99
CA ALA A 8 1.42 28.96 -10.53
C ALA A 8 2.61 29.81 -10.05
N GLN A 9 2.98 30.83 -10.81
CA GLN A 9 4.06 31.76 -10.43
C GLN A 9 3.71 32.60 -9.20
N GLY A 10 2.44 33.00 -9.05
CA GLY A 10 1.95 33.68 -7.86
C GLY A 10 2.03 32.82 -6.59
N LEU A 11 1.91 31.49 -6.74
CA LEU A 11 2.09 30.50 -5.67
C LEU A 11 3.55 30.05 -5.50
N THR A 12 4.49 30.67 -6.22
CA THR A 12 5.93 30.35 -6.21
C THR A 12 6.29 28.94 -6.72
N TYR A 13 5.42 28.34 -7.53
CA TYR A 13 5.66 27.02 -8.13
C TYR A 13 6.60 27.09 -9.34
N ASN A 14 7.33 25.99 -9.59
CA ASN A 14 8.21 25.86 -10.74
C ASN A 14 7.41 25.49 -12.00
N TYR A 15 6.82 26.48 -12.65
CA TYR A 15 5.96 26.27 -13.83
C TYR A 15 6.68 25.56 -14.99
N GLY A 16 6.09 24.49 -15.51
CA GLY A 16 6.70 23.57 -16.48
C GLY A 16 7.24 22.28 -15.83
N HIS A 17 7.42 22.30 -14.51
CA HIS A 17 7.90 21.18 -13.72
C HIS A 17 7.08 21.02 -12.43
N MET A 18 5.81 21.43 -12.44
CA MET A 18 4.98 21.38 -11.24
C MET A 18 4.84 19.95 -10.72
N THR A 19 4.75 19.77 -9.40
CA THR A 19 4.33 18.50 -8.82
C THR A 19 2.85 18.20 -9.17
N LEU A 20 2.39 16.99 -8.87
CA LEU A 20 0.97 16.69 -9.02
C LEU A 20 0.13 17.52 -8.04
N GLY A 21 0.58 17.68 -6.79
CA GLY A 21 -0.08 18.52 -5.80
C GLY A 21 -0.18 19.99 -6.23
N GLU A 22 0.88 20.53 -6.85
CA GLU A 22 0.88 21.88 -7.41
C GLU A 22 -0.11 22.02 -8.58
N CYS A 23 -0.16 21.06 -9.52
CA CYS A 23 -1.18 21.05 -10.59
C CYS A 23 -2.61 21.02 -10.01
N ILE A 24 -2.84 20.22 -8.98
CA ILE A 24 -4.13 20.13 -8.28
C ILE A 24 -4.49 21.48 -7.65
N ASN A 25 -3.55 22.13 -6.96
CA ASN A 25 -3.79 23.43 -6.33
C ASN A 25 -4.14 24.51 -7.36
N VAL A 26 -3.44 24.56 -8.49
CA VAL A 26 -3.76 25.49 -9.57
C VAL A 26 -5.14 25.20 -10.16
N ALA A 27 -5.50 23.92 -10.35
CA ALA A 27 -6.81 23.52 -10.86
C ALA A 27 -7.95 23.98 -9.93
N LYS A 28 -7.76 23.84 -8.60
CA LYS A 28 -8.71 24.33 -7.59
C LYS A 28 -8.93 25.83 -7.68
N GLU A 29 -7.85 26.61 -7.67
CA GLU A 29 -7.89 28.08 -7.70
C GLU A 29 -8.55 28.62 -8.98
N MET A 30 -8.43 27.89 -10.09
CA MET A 30 -8.97 28.29 -11.38
C MET A 30 -10.34 27.69 -11.71
N HIS A 31 -10.85 26.79 -10.86
CA HIS A 31 -12.04 25.98 -11.14
C HIS A 31 -11.95 25.21 -12.48
N LEU A 32 -10.77 24.67 -12.76
CA LEU A 32 -10.47 23.81 -13.90
C LEU A 32 -10.32 22.36 -13.46
N SER A 33 -10.36 21.43 -14.41
CA SER A 33 -9.89 20.07 -14.16
C SER A 33 -8.37 20.01 -14.08
N VAL A 34 -7.85 18.96 -13.45
CA VAL A 34 -6.39 18.77 -13.36
C VAL A 34 -5.80 18.49 -14.74
N GLY A 35 -6.52 17.74 -15.59
CA GLY A 35 -6.14 17.50 -16.98
C GLY A 35 -5.97 18.79 -17.80
N GLU A 36 -6.84 19.79 -17.62
CA GLU A 36 -6.71 21.10 -18.29
C GLU A 36 -5.43 21.82 -17.89
N VAL A 37 -5.11 21.85 -16.58
CA VAL A 37 -3.89 22.47 -16.06
C VAL A 37 -2.63 21.77 -16.59
N VAL A 38 -2.62 20.44 -16.61
CA VAL A 38 -1.49 19.65 -17.13
C VAL A 38 -1.27 19.91 -18.62
N ILE A 39 -2.34 19.96 -19.43
CA ILE A 39 -2.22 20.26 -20.85
C ILE A 39 -1.72 21.68 -21.08
N GLN A 40 -2.25 22.66 -20.34
CA GLN A 40 -1.80 24.05 -20.46
C GLN A 40 -0.33 24.23 -20.08
N GLU A 41 0.14 23.55 -19.02
CA GLU A 41 1.55 23.51 -18.65
C GLU A 41 2.41 22.96 -19.81
N ALA A 42 1.96 21.87 -20.46
CA ALA A 42 2.67 21.27 -21.58
C ALA A 42 2.72 22.18 -22.82
N ILE A 43 1.61 22.86 -23.14
CA ILE A 43 1.53 23.85 -24.23
C ILE A 43 2.55 24.96 -23.99
N ASP A 44 2.55 25.56 -22.80
CA ASP A 44 3.41 26.69 -22.49
C ASP A 44 4.89 26.30 -22.41
N LEU A 45 5.21 25.10 -21.92
CA LEU A 45 6.57 24.60 -21.80
C LEU A 45 7.19 24.28 -23.17
N THR A 46 6.41 23.69 -24.07
CA THR A 46 6.90 23.20 -25.37
C THR A 46 6.75 24.22 -26.49
N GLY A 47 5.85 25.20 -26.33
CA GLY A 47 5.43 26.10 -27.40
C GLY A 47 4.56 25.44 -28.48
N MET A 48 4.15 24.19 -28.28
CA MET A 48 3.26 23.45 -29.18
C MET A 48 1.81 23.94 -29.05
N SER A 49 1.04 23.86 -30.13
CA SER A 49 -0.41 24.03 -30.08
C SER A 49 -1.07 22.86 -29.32
N TYR A 50 -2.33 23.06 -28.89
CA TYR A 50 -3.12 22.02 -28.25
C TYR A 50 -3.14 20.71 -29.07
N ASN A 51 -3.41 20.80 -30.37
CA ASN A 51 -3.46 19.64 -31.26
C ASN A 51 -2.10 18.93 -31.37
N GLU A 52 -0.99 19.67 -31.38
CA GLU A 52 0.35 19.08 -31.39
C GLU A 52 0.67 18.35 -30.08
N VAL A 53 0.28 18.91 -28.93
CA VAL A 53 0.41 18.23 -27.62
C VAL A 53 -0.43 16.95 -27.60
N VAL A 54 -1.69 17.00 -28.03
CA VAL A 54 -2.58 15.83 -28.10
C VAL A 54 -2.01 14.77 -29.05
N ASN A 55 -1.50 15.16 -30.21
CA ASN A 55 -0.86 14.23 -31.14
C ASN A 55 0.40 13.59 -30.54
N SER A 56 1.23 14.37 -29.83
CA SER A 56 2.41 13.83 -29.14
C SER A 56 2.05 12.82 -28.04
N MET A 57 0.98 13.07 -27.28
CA MET A 57 0.46 12.12 -26.31
C MET A 57 -0.04 10.84 -27.01
N ASN A 58 -0.78 10.96 -28.11
CA ASN A 58 -1.22 9.81 -28.91
C ASN A 58 -0.06 8.96 -29.43
N ASP A 59 0.97 9.61 -30.00
CA ASP A 59 2.17 8.96 -30.51
C ASP A 59 2.93 8.19 -29.41
N SER A 60 2.89 8.71 -28.18
CA SER A 60 3.50 8.05 -27.02
C SER A 60 2.87 6.69 -26.71
N PHE A 61 1.58 6.49 -27.03
CA PHE A 61 0.86 5.23 -26.83
C PHE A 61 0.91 4.27 -28.02
N CYS A 62 1.23 4.73 -29.24
CA CYS A 62 1.16 3.93 -30.47
C CYS A 62 1.86 2.57 -30.37
N HIS A 63 3.08 2.52 -29.82
CA HIS A 63 3.83 1.26 -29.65
C HIS A 63 3.12 0.29 -28.71
N ASN A 64 2.68 0.77 -27.55
CA ASN A 64 2.07 -0.09 -26.55
C ASN A 64 0.64 -0.50 -26.96
N LEU A 65 -0.10 0.34 -27.68
CA LEU A 65 -1.39 -0.03 -28.28
C LEU A 65 -1.24 -1.16 -29.28
N ARG A 66 -0.16 -1.14 -30.09
CA ARG A 66 0.20 -2.28 -30.95
C ARG A 66 0.51 -3.53 -30.13
N ALA A 67 1.21 -3.40 -28.99
CA ALA A 67 1.47 -4.53 -28.10
C ALA A 67 0.15 -5.11 -27.54
N ALA A 68 -0.79 -4.28 -27.10
CA ALA A 68 -2.10 -4.72 -26.65
C ALA A 68 -2.88 -5.46 -27.75
N GLU A 69 -2.81 -4.97 -29.00
CA GLU A 69 -3.43 -5.63 -30.15
C GLU A 69 -2.86 -7.03 -30.42
N ILE A 70 -1.52 -7.16 -30.36
CA ILE A 70 -0.87 -8.47 -30.45
C ILE A 70 -1.36 -9.37 -29.30
N GLY A 71 -1.43 -8.85 -28.09
CA GLY A 71 -1.82 -9.63 -26.90
C GLY A 71 -3.25 -10.16 -26.92
N ILE A 72 -4.18 -9.51 -27.62
CA ILE A 72 -5.56 -10.00 -27.77
C ILE A 72 -5.76 -10.89 -29.02
N THR A 73 -4.82 -10.88 -29.97
CA THR A 73 -4.95 -11.60 -31.25
C THR A 73 -4.05 -12.83 -31.35
N THR A 74 -2.74 -12.63 -31.48
CA THR A 74 -1.77 -13.67 -31.87
C THR A 74 -0.70 -13.93 -30.83
N GLY A 75 -0.57 -13.04 -29.84
CA GLY A 75 0.51 -13.05 -28.87
C GLY A 75 0.38 -14.16 -27.84
N SER A 76 1.53 -14.75 -27.48
CA SER A 76 1.68 -15.64 -26.33
C SER A 76 2.93 -15.24 -25.56
N SER A 77 2.75 -15.00 -24.26
CA SER A 77 3.82 -14.59 -23.36
C SER A 77 4.51 -15.77 -22.74
N PHE A 78 5.83 -15.66 -22.62
CA PHE A 78 6.65 -16.63 -21.90
C PHE A 78 6.32 -16.75 -20.39
N LEU A 79 5.65 -15.75 -19.78
CA LEU A 79 5.20 -15.77 -18.37
C LEU A 79 3.68 -15.81 -18.20
N LEU A 80 2.92 -15.24 -19.14
CA LEU A 80 1.47 -15.03 -18.99
C LEU A 80 0.63 -15.86 -19.98
N GLY A 81 1.28 -16.61 -20.87
CA GLY A 81 0.58 -17.36 -21.92
C GLY A 81 -0.31 -16.45 -22.76
N THR A 82 -1.55 -16.87 -22.99
CA THR A 82 -2.56 -16.18 -23.83
C THR A 82 -3.63 -15.43 -23.03
N VAL A 83 -3.39 -15.12 -21.75
CA VAL A 83 -4.40 -14.56 -20.84
C VAL A 83 -5.16 -13.35 -21.40
N GLY A 84 -4.50 -12.48 -22.18
CA GLY A 84 -5.15 -11.35 -22.85
C GLY A 84 -6.20 -11.78 -23.87
N GLN A 85 -5.92 -12.82 -24.66
CA GLN A 85 -6.88 -13.41 -25.60
C GLN A 85 -8.00 -14.14 -24.87
N ASP A 86 -7.67 -14.84 -23.78
CA ASP A 86 -8.64 -15.65 -23.03
C ASP A 86 -9.74 -14.76 -22.45
N LEU A 87 -9.35 -13.61 -21.89
CA LEU A 87 -10.27 -12.58 -21.40
C LEU A 87 -11.01 -11.88 -22.54
N TYR A 88 -10.30 -11.53 -23.63
CA TYR A 88 -10.92 -10.85 -24.77
C TYR A 88 -11.99 -11.69 -25.47
N LYS A 89 -11.76 -13.01 -25.61
CA LYS A 89 -12.72 -13.97 -26.16
C LYS A 89 -13.82 -14.35 -25.17
N GLY A 90 -13.70 -13.96 -23.90
CA GLY A 90 -14.64 -14.33 -22.84
C GLY A 90 -14.70 -15.84 -22.65
N ILE A 91 -13.55 -16.54 -22.70
CA ILE A 91 -13.50 -17.98 -22.45
C ILE A 91 -14.19 -18.27 -21.11
N ASN A 92 -15.14 -19.21 -21.10
CA ASN A 92 -15.97 -19.56 -19.95
C ASN A 92 -16.85 -18.42 -19.40
N GLY A 93 -17.15 -17.38 -20.20
CA GLY A 93 -17.93 -16.23 -19.75
C GLY A 93 -17.26 -15.42 -18.65
N ALA A 94 -15.92 -15.46 -18.57
CA ALA A 94 -15.16 -14.82 -17.51
C ALA A 94 -15.41 -13.31 -17.43
N LYS A 95 -15.89 -12.86 -16.27
CA LYS A 95 -15.98 -11.44 -15.88
C LYS A 95 -15.20 -11.25 -14.59
N ILE A 96 -14.35 -10.23 -14.55
CA ILE A 96 -13.59 -9.85 -13.36
C ILE A 96 -14.48 -9.10 -12.37
N VAL A 97 -15.32 -8.20 -12.88
CA VAL A 97 -16.31 -7.41 -12.12
C VAL A 97 -17.58 -7.22 -12.94
N ASP A 98 -18.66 -6.73 -12.34
CA ASP A 98 -19.89 -6.36 -13.05
C ASP A 98 -19.82 -4.92 -13.61
N ASP A 99 -18.77 -4.63 -14.38
CA ASP A 99 -18.53 -3.33 -15.05
C ASP A 99 -17.75 -3.60 -16.35
N GLU A 100 -18.40 -3.46 -17.51
CA GLU A 100 -17.82 -3.80 -18.81
C GLU A 100 -16.59 -2.96 -19.14
N PHE A 101 -16.62 -1.67 -18.82
CA PHE A 101 -15.51 -0.76 -19.07
C PHE A 101 -14.28 -1.18 -18.26
N VAL A 102 -14.45 -1.47 -16.97
CA VAL A 102 -13.35 -1.95 -16.12
C VAL A 102 -12.81 -3.31 -16.60
N ASN A 103 -13.68 -4.24 -17.02
CA ASN A 103 -13.25 -5.51 -17.60
C ASN A 103 -12.40 -5.32 -18.87
N LYS A 104 -12.79 -4.37 -19.74
CA LYS A 104 -12.03 -4.05 -20.96
C LYS A 104 -10.67 -3.44 -20.63
N ILE A 105 -10.61 -2.54 -19.64
CA ILE A 105 -9.33 -2.00 -19.16
C ILE A 105 -8.40 -3.13 -18.70
N VAL A 106 -8.87 -4.02 -17.80
CA VAL A 106 -8.08 -5.15 -17.28
C VAL A 106 -7.63 -6.10 -18.41
N THR A 107 -8.54 -6.40 -19.34
CA THR A 107 -8.25 -7.25 -20.51
C THR A 107 -7.12 -6.66 -21.34
N TYR A 108 -7.21 -5.38 -21.70
CA TYR A 108 -6.19 -4.71 -22.50
C TYR A 108 -4.90 -4.46 -21.73
N THR A 109 -4.95 -4.30 -20.41
CA THR A 109 -3.76 -4.25 -19.54
C THR A 109 -2.97 -5.56 -19.61
N LEU A 110 -3.65 -6.70 -19.47
CA LEU A 110 -3.00 -8.01 -19.54
C LEU A 110 -2.53 -8.34 -20.96
N ALA A 111 -3.31 -7.96 -21.97
CA ALA A 111 -2.90 -8.08 -23.36
C ALA A 111 -1.66 -7.24 -23.69
N ALA A 112 -1.59 -5.99 -23.20
CA ALA A 112 -0.42 -5.14 -23.37
C ALA A 112 0.83 -5.82 -22.80
N GLN A 113 0.77 -6.42 -21.61
CA GLN A 113 1.90 -7.16 -21.05
C GLN A 113 2.27 -8.39 -21.91
N VAL A 114 1.28 -9.11 -22.47
CA VAL A 114 1.55 -10.23 -23.39
C VAL A 114 2.29 -9.74 -24.63
N GLY A 115 1.82 -8.69 -25.30
CA GLY A 115 2.50 -8.13 -26.46
C GLY A 115 3.85 -7.51 -26.15
N ASN A 116 4.01 -6.89 -24.98
CA ASN A 116 5.28 -6.31 -24.53
C ASN A 116 6.37 -7.37 -24.41
N HIS A 117 6.03 -8.60 -24.02
CA HIS A 117 6.97 -9.72 -24.00
C HIS A 117 7.40 -10.22 -25.39
N ILE A 118 6.75 -9.74 -26.47
CA ILE A 118 7.01 -10.17 -27.85
C ILE A 118 7.70 -9.07 -28.64
N ILE A 119 7.17 -7.84 -28.60
CA ILE A 119 7.65 -6.72 -29.41
C ILE A 119 8.36 -5.64 -28.60
N GLY A 120 8.60 -5.89 -27.31
CA GLY A 120 9.08 -4.88 -26.38
C GLY A 120 8.01 -3.83 -26.06
N LEU A 121 8.40 -2.82 -25.30
CA LEU A 121 7.50 -1.80 -24.77
C LEU A 121 8.14 -0.41 -24.82
N ARG A 122 7.30 0.63 -24.73
CA ARG A 122 7.74 2.00 -24.46
C ARG A 122 7.33 2.40 -23.03
N PRO A 123 8.29 2.45 -22.09
CA PRO A 123 8.00 2.72 -20.68
C PRO A 123 7.68 4.20 -20.43
N CYS A 124 6.75 4.48 -19.52
CA CYS A 124 6.55 5.84 -18.98
C CYS A 124 7.29 5.96 -17.64
N ALA A 125 6.81 5.28 -16.59
CA ALA A 125 7.44 5.19 -15.27
C ALA A 125 8.47 4.04 -15.13
N GLY A 126 8.44 3.09 -16.06
CA GLY A 126 9.20 1.85 -16.02
C GLY A 126 8.61 0.81 -16.97
N THR A 127 8.95 -0.46 -16.80
CA THR A 127 8.50 -1.52 -17.72
C THR A 127 7.00 -1.76 -17.57
N GLY A 128 6.58 -1.94 -16.33
CA GLY A 128 5.30 -2.52 -16.02
C GLY A 128 4.08 -1.61 -16.00
N ASP A 129 4.25 -0.30 -15.91
CA ASP A 129 3.20 0.74 -15.93
C ASP A 129 2.65 0.99 -17.33
N SER A 130 3.45 0.71 -18.36
CA SER A 130 3.01 0.75 -19.76
C SER A 130 1.74 -0.10 -19.99
N CYS A 131 1.53 -1.14 -19.19
CA CYS A 131 0.40 -2.07 -19.29
C CYS A 131 -0.91 -1.47 -18.77
N PRO A 132 -1.03 -1.03 -17.49
CA PRO A 132 -2.25 -0.39 -17.01
C PRO A 132 -2.59 0.87 -17.79
N TYR A 133 -1.61 1.68 -18.19
CA TYR A 133 -1.87 2.92 -18.93
C TYR A 133 -2.44 2.64 -20.32
N THR A 134 -1.83 1.69 -21.04
CA THR A 134 -2.31 1.28 -22.37
C THR A 134 -3.67 0.62 -22.30
N GLY A 135 -3.89 -0.24 -21.30
CA GLY A 135 -5.19 -0.90 -21.12
C GLY A 135 -6.29 0.13 -20.89
N PHE A 136 -6.02 1.14 -20.06
CA PHE A 136 -6.95 2.23 -19.81
C PHE A 136 -7.21 3.03 -21.07
N VAL A 137 -6.17 3.51 -21.76
CA VAL A 137 -6.30 4.35 -22.96
C VAL A 137 -6.97 3.61 -24.12
N LYS A 138 -6.68 2.31 -24.32
CA LYS A 138 -7.34 1.51 -25.36
C LYS A 138 -8.84 1.39 -25.08
N ALA A 139 -9.23 1.03 -23.85
CA ALA A 139 -10.64 0.94 -23.48
C ALA A 139 -11.33 2.31 -23.53
N LEU A 140 -10.67 3.37 -23.06
CA LEU A 140 -11.18 4.74 -23.07
C LEU A 140 -11.58 5.17 -24.48
N LYS A 141 -10.71 4.93 -25.47
CA LYS A 141 -10.96 5.26 -26.88
C LYS A 141 -12.03 4.38 -27.55
N GLU A 142 -12.39 3.25 -26.95
CA GLU A 142 -13.48 2.41 -27.45
C GLU A 142 -14.84 2.83 -26.86
N PHE A 143 -14.85 3.35 -25.63
CA PHE A 143 -16.09 3.67 -24.90
C PHE A 143 -16.50 5.14 -25.00
N TYR A 144 -15.56 6.04 -25.31
CA TYR A 144 -15.78 7.48 -25.33
C TYR A 144 -15.31 8.06 -26.67
N ASN A 145 -16.04 9.08 -27.16
CA ASN A 145 -15.74 9.78 -28.42
C ASN A 145 -15.42 11.27 -28.22
N ASP A 146 -15.43 11.75 -26.97
CA ASP A 146 -15.07 13.13 -26.63
C ASP A 146 -13.54 13.25 -26.60
N GLU A 147 -12.97 13.78 -27.69
CA GLU A 147 -11.53 13.92 -27.87
C GLU A 147 -10.88 14.81 -26.79
N ASP A 148 -11.56 15.85 -26.35
CA ASP A 148 -11.03 16.75 -25.32
C ASP A 148 -10.98 16.03 -23.96
N LEU A 149 -12.03 15.26 -23.62
CA LEU A 149 -12.04 14.43 -22.42
C LEU A 149 -10.95 13.35 -22.46
N ILE A 150 -10.82 12.67 -23.61
CA ILE A 150 -9.76 11.66 -23.81
C ILE A 150 -8.39 12.28 -23.62
N ALA A 151 -8.14 13.46 -24.19
CA ALA A 151 -6.88 14.18 -24.04
C ALA A 151 -6.58 14.52 -22.58
N ARG A 152 -7.56 15.03 -21.82
CA ARG A 152 -7.39 15.35 -20.38
C ARG A 152 -7.07 14.12 -19.55
N VAL A 153 -7.79 13.02 -19.78
CA VAL A 153 -7.56 11.74 -19.09
C VAL A 153 -6.16 11.18 -19.42
N MET A 154 -5.73 11.25 -20.68
CA MET A 154 -4.37 10.87 -21.08
C MET A 154 -3.31 11.75 -20.44
N ALA A 155 -3.55 13.06 -20.33
CA ALA A 155 -2.62 14.02 -19.74
C ALA A 155 -2.36 13.71 -18.26
N VAL A 156 -3.39 13.44 -17.46
CA VAL A 156 -3.19 13.08 -16.04
C VAL A 156 -2.46 11.75 -15.87
N ILE A 157 -2.71 10.76 -16.74
CA ILE A 157 -1.96 9.49 -16.73
C ILE A 157 -0.47 9.76 -16.96
N LEU A 158 -0.14 10.53 -17.99
CA LEU A 158 1.24 10.83 -18.36
C LEU A 158 1.95 11.72 -17.32
N LYS A 159 1.25 12.68 -16.70
CA LYS A 159 1.81 13.51 -15.61
C LYS A 159 2.21 12.64 -14.42
N VAL A 160 1.30 11.79 -13.94
CA VAL A 160 1.59 10.87 -12.82
C VAL A 160 2.70 9.90 -13.20
N GLY A 161 2.61 9.29 -14.39
CA GLY A 161 3.65 8.37 -14.88
C GLY A 161 5.03 9.01 -14.99
N GLY A 162 5.11 10.27 -15.45
CA GLY A 162 6.36 11.02 -15.55
C GLY A 162 7.04 11.24 -14.20
N ILE A 163 6.26 11.50 -13.14
CA ILE A 163 6.78 11.65 -11.77
C ILE A 163 7.29 10.30 -11.25
N PHE A 164 6.50 9.24 -11.41
CA PHE A 164 6.89 7.89 -10.97
C PHE A 164 8.14 7.37 -11.68
N ARG A 165 8.36 7.75 -12.95
CA ARG A 165 9.59 7.45 -13.70
C ARG A 165 10.85 7.86 -12.97
N ILE A 166 10.84 9.07 -12.41
CA ILE A 166 12.00 9.63 -11.72
C ILE A 166 12.16 8.99 -10.35
N GLY A 167 11.05 8.70 -9.66
CA GLY A 167 11.07 8.03 -8.37
C GLY A 167 11.46 6.54 -8.43
N LYS A 168 11.34 5.89 -9.59
CA LYS A 168 11.73 4.49 -9.80
C LYS A 168 13.25 4.36 -9.98
N THR A 169 13.98 4.29 -8.87
CA THR A 169 15.45 4.18 -8.84
C THR A 169 15.98 2.76 -8.60
N THR A 170 15.13 1.80 -8.23
CA THR A 170 15.51 0.42 -7.90
C THR A 170 14.50 -0.61 -8.45
N THR A 171 14.55 -1.85 -7.97
CA THR A 171 13.60 -2.92 -8.33
C THR A 171 12.39 -2.89 -7.39
N GLY A 172 11.19 -2.69 -7.94
CA GLY A 172 9.96 -2.63 -7.15
C GLY A 172 8.74 -2.32 -8.01
N CYS A 173 7.61 -2.99 -7.73
CA CYS A 173 6.36 -2.80 -8.45
C CYS A 173 5.56 -1.59 -7.91
N ASN A 174 5.90 -1.13 -6.71
CA ASN A 174 5.34 0.05 -6.06
C ASN A 174 5.59 1.36 -6.83
N MET A 175 6.73 1.50 -7.50
CA MET A 175 7.01 2.65 -8.37
C MET A 175 6.79 2.35 -9.86
N GLU A 176 6.08 1.27 -10.18
CA GLU A 176 5.92 0.77 -11.54
C GLU A 176 4.49 0.22 -11.78
N GLY A 177 4.32 -1.04 -12.20
CA GLY A 177 3.04 -1.49 -12.74
C GLY A 177 1.91 -1.59 -11.73
N LEU A 178 2.19 -1.74 -10.44
CA LEU A 178 1.16 -1.75 -9.40
C LEU A 178 0.91 -0.34 -8.89
N GLY A 179 1.92 0.33 -8.31
CA GLY A 179 1.70 1.62 -7.67
C GLY A 179 1.58 2.80 -8.64
N ALA A 180 2.45 2.90 -9.65
CA ALA A 180 2.29 3.93 -10.69
C ALA A 180 1.02 3.65 -11.53
N GLY A 181 0.79 2.38 -11.85
CA GLY A 181 -0.46 1.89 -12.45
C GLY A 181 -1.71 2.37 -11.71
N ALA A 182 -1.79 2.10 -10.41
CA ALA A 182 -2.93 2.44 -9.57
C ALA A 182 -3.08 3.95 -9.40
N ALA A 183 -1.98 4.68 -9.18
CA ALA A 183 -1.98 6.13 -9.03
C ALA A 183 -2.50 6.84 -10.28
N ALA A 184 -1.92 6.52 -11.45
CA ALA A 184 -2.26 7.20 -12.70
C ALA A 184 -3.68 6.86 -13.16
N THR A 185 -4.11 5.59 -13.01
CA THR A 185 -5.47 5.20 -13.41
C THR A 185 -6.54 5.66 -12.41
N ALA A 186 -6.18 5.88 -11.14
CA ALA A 186 -7.08 6.53 -10.17
C ALA A 186 -7.33 7.99 -10.57
N ALA A 187 -6.27 8.73 -10.92
CA ALA A 187 -6.40 10.09 -11.46
C ALA A 187 -7.25 10.09 -12.75
N ALA A 188 -6.99 9.14 -13.65
CA ALA A 188 -7.73 8.97 -14.90
C ALA A 188 -9.23 8.75 -14.67
N PHE A 189 -9.61 7.88 -13.72
CA PHE A 189 -11.01 7.65 -13.39
C PHE A 189 -11.69 8.91 -12.83
N VAL A 190 -11.03 9.64 -11.92
CA VAL A 190 -11.60 10.88 -11.37
C VAL A 190 -11.80 11.92 -12.47
N GLU A 191 -10.78 12.12 -13.32
CA GLU A 191 -10.86 13.04 -14.47
C GLU A 191 -11.98 12.61 -15.45
N LEU A 192 -12.09 11.32 -15.76
CA LEU A 192 -13.10 10.75 -16.66
C LEU A 192 -14.54 11.00 -16.17
N TYR A 193 -14.77 10.87 -14.86
CA TYR A 193 -16.09 11.03 -14.25
C TYR A 193 -16.35 12.45 -13.73
N GLY A 194 -15.50 13.43 -14.07
CA GLY A 194 -15.70 14.84 -13.73
C GLY A 194 -15.58 15.16 -12.23
N GLY A 195 -14.74 14.41 -11.51
CA GLY A 195 -14.49 14.69 -10.10
C GLY A 195 -13.64 15.95 -9.88
N THR A 196 -13.70 16.49 -8.66
CA THR A 196 -12.96 17.73 -8.31
C THR A 196 -11.46 17.47 -8.13
N PRO A 197 -10.60 18.50 -8.19
CA PRO A 197 -9.18 18.34 -7.91
C PRO A 197 -8.88 17.71 -6.53
N GLU A 198 -9.67 18.02 -5.50
CA GLU A 198 -9.60 17.38 -4.17
C GLU A 198 -9.84 15.86 -4.25
N GLN A 199 -10.84 15.46 -5.05
CA GLN A 199 -11.18 14.05 -5.22
C GLN A 199 -10.07 13.32 -5.97
N LEU A 200 -9.40 13.99 -6.92
CA LEU A 200 -8.25 13.43 -7.63
C LEU A 200 -7.08 13.22 -6.69
N GLU A 201 -6.73 14.23 -5.87
CA GLU A 201 -5.69 14.13 -4.86
C GLU A 201 -5.93 12.93 -3.94
N LYS A 202 -7.14 12.85 -3.39
CA LYS A 202 -7.57 11.80 -2.48
C LYS A 202 -7.54 10.43 -3.14
N ALA A 203 -8.01 10.31 -4.38
CA ALA A 203 -8.01 9.04 -5.11
C ALA A 203 -6.58 8.52 -5.35
N VAL A 204 -5.65 9.39 -5.75
CA VAL A 204 -4.25 9.01 -5.96
C VAL A 204 -3.61 8.55 -4.66
N VAL A 205 -3.82 9.28 -3.56
CA VAL A 205 -3.32 8.93 -2.22
C VAL A 205 -3.84 7.55 -1.80
N LEU A 206 -5.14 7.31 -1.91
CA LEU A 206 -5.76 6.04 -1.56
C LEU A 206 -5.27 4.89 -2.44
N ALA A 207 -5.02 5.14 -3.73
CA ALA A 207 -4.54 4.14 -4.67
C ALA A 207 -3.07 3.74 -4.43
N ILE A 208 -2.22 4.67 -3.98
CA ILE A 208 -0.81 4.38 -3.67
C ILE A 208 -0.69 3.56 -2.38
N SER A 209 -1.55 3.81 -1.38
CA SER A 209 -1.44 3.26 -0.03
C SER A 209 -1.21 1.74 0.06
N PRO A 210 -1.96 0.88 -0.65
CA PRO A 210 -1.77 -0.58 -0.57
C PRO A 210 -0.59 -1.08 -1.42
N THR A 211 0.13 -0.20 -2.12
CA THR A 211 1.14 -0.59 -3.10
C THR A 211 2.58 -0.38 -2.61
N ILE A 212 2.76 0.17 -1.41
CA ILE A 212 4.07 0.51 -0.83
C ILE A 212 4.93 -0.73 -0.63
N SER A 213 6.22 -0.62 -0.98
CA SER A 213 7.23 -1.68 -0.83
C SER A 213 6.90 -3.02 -1.49
N VAL A 214 6.00 -3.03 -2.49
CA VAL A 214 5.70 -4.25 -3.25
C VAL A 214 6.87 -4.60 -4.18
N PRO A 215 7.52 -5.77 -4.03
CA PRO A 215 8.68 -6.15 -4.82
C PRO A 215 8.32 -6.45 -6.28
N CYS A 216 9.26 -6.24 -7.20
CA CYS A 216 9.07 -6.54 -8.63
C CYS A 216 9.54 -7.95 -9.01
N THR A 217 10.52 -8.54 -8.34
CA THR A 217 11.19 -9.75 -8.86
C THR A 217 10.31 -11.00 -9.03
N PRO A 218 9.26 -11.28 -8.23
CA PRO A 218 8.32 -12.36 -8.52
C PRO A 218 7.58 -12.17 -9.85
N ARG A 219 7.33 -10.90 -10.22
CA ARG A 219 6.52 -10.48 -11.37
C ARG A 219 7.12 -10.90 -12.70
N VAL A 220 8.44 -10.83 -12.85
CA VAL A 220 9.14 -10.92 -14.14
C VAL A 220 9.86 -12.25 -14.35
N LEU A 221 9.88 -13.13 -13.35
CA LEU A 221 10.57 -14.42 -13.44
C LEU A 221 9.65 -15.60 -13.10
N VAL A 222 8.63 -15.42 -12.26
CA VAL A 222 7.66 -16.48 -11.97
C VAL A 222 6.46 -16.34 -12.91
N PRO A 223 6.06 -17.40 -13.64
CA PRO A 223 4.88 -17.37 -14.50
C PRO A 223 3.62 -16.89 -13.77
N GLY A 224 2.83 -16.04 -14.42
CA GLY A 224 1.51 -15.61 -13.95
C GLY A 224 1.49 -14.47 -12.91
N LEU A 225 2.51 -14.33 -12.05
CA LEU A 225 2.42 -13.42 -10.89
C LEU A 225 2.31 -11.94 -11.25
N CYS A 226 2.72 -11.55 -12.46
CA CYS A 226 2.51 -10.19 -12.95
C CYS A 226 1.04 -9.82 -13.10
N ALA A 227 0.17 -10.77 -13.42
CA ALA A 227 -1.20 -10.48 -13.87
C ALA A 227 -2.00 -9.71 -12.81
N THR A 228 -1.92 -10.16 -11.56
CA THR A 228 -2.67 -9.55 -10.45
C THR A 228 -2.08 -8.22 -10.00
N HIS A 229 -0.79 -7.95 -10.26
CA HIS A 229 -0.21 -6.63 -9.97
C HIS A 229 -0.80 -5.58 -10.93
N ILE A 230 -0.70 -5.79 -12.24
CA ILE A 230 -1.18 -4.78 -13.21
C ILE A 230 -2.70 -4.78 -13.37
N GLY A 231 -3.36 -5.92 -13.31
CA GLY A 231 -4.82 -5.99 -13.30
C GLY A 231 -5.40 -5.46 -11.99
N GLY A 232 -4.77 -5.80 -10.86
CA GLY A 232 -5.13 -5.28 -9.54
C GLY A 232 -4.92 -3.77 -9.42
N ALA A 233 -3.94 -3.19 -10.11
CA ALA A 233 -3.76 -1.74 -10.17
C ALA A 233 -5.03 -1.01 -10.64
N ILE A 234 -5.71 -1.55 -11.66
CA ILE A 234 -6.97 -1.01 -12.19
C ILE A 234 -8.10 -1.12 -11.16
N LEU A 235 -8.19 -2.25 -10.46
CA LEU A 235 -9.22 -2.47 -9.45
C LEU A 235 -9.00 -1.58 -8.21
N ILE A 236 -7.75 -1.42 -7.76
CA ILE A 236 -7.37 -0.50 -6.70
C ILE A 236 -7.71 0.93 -7.10
N ALA A 237 -7.37 1.34 -8.32
CA ALA A 237 -7.68 2.66 -8.85
C ALA A 237 -9.20 2.93 -8.91
N ARG A 238 -9.97 1.94 -9.38
CA ARG A 238 -11.43 2.03 -9.43
C ARG A 238 -12.03 2.17 -8.03
N LEU A 239 -11.58 1.37 -7.07
CA LEU A 239 -12.01 1.49 -5.68
C LEU A 239 -11.63 2.85 -5.08
N ALA A 240 -10.38 3.28 -5.24
CA ALA A 240 -9.87 4.53 -4.69
C ALA A 240 -10.61 5.77 -5.24
N SER A 241 -10.85 5.81 -6.56
CA SER A 241 -11.62 6.89 -7.19
C SER A 241 -13.08 6.92 -6.70
N GLN A 242 -13.73 5.77 -6.59
CA GLN A 242 -15.11 5.68 -6.07
C GLN A 242 -15.21 6.12 -4.61
N LEU A 243 -14.27 5.69 -3.75
CA LEU A 243 -14.21 6.12 -2.36
C LEU A 243 -13.98 7.64 -2.25
N ALA A 244 -13.07 8.19 -3.06
CA ALA A 244 -12.79 9.62 -3.05
C ALA A 244 -13.96 10.47 -3.54
N MET A 245 -14.70 10.00 -4.55
CA MET A 245 -15.77 10.77 -5.20
C MET A 245 -17.12 10.67 -4.47
N TYR A 246 -17.46 9.51 -3.93
CA TYR A 246 -18.82 9.21 -3.47
C TYR A 246 -18.95 8.95 -1.96
N THR A 247 -17.88 9.17 -1.19
CA THR A 247 -17.90 8.99 0.27
C THR A 247 -17.23 10.16 0.98
N ASN A 248 -17.47 10.25 2.30
CA ASN A 248 -16.83 11.22 3.18
C ASN A 248 -15.50 10.70 3.76
N ILE A 249 -14.79 9.80 3.06
CA ILE A 249 -13.53 9.23 3.55
C ILE A 249 -12.52 10.36 3.90
N PRO A 250 -11.97 10.41 5.13
CA PRO A 250 -11.28 11.58 5.65
C PRO A 250 -9.78 11.58 5.34
N SER A 251 -9.36 11.12 4.16
CA SER A 251 -7.93 11.17 3.79
C SER A 251 -7.45 12.62 3.67
N THR A 252 -6.50 13.01 4.50
CA THR A 252 -5.89 14.36 4.56
C THR A 252 -4.42 14.38 4.17
N VAL A 253 -3.87 13.25 3.69
CA VAL A 253 -2.45 13.16 3.32
C VAL A 253 -2.26 13.89 1.99
N PRO A 254 -1.37 14.89 1.89
CA PRO A 254 -1.08 15.54 0.61
C PRO A 254 -0.48 14.55 -0.38
N VAL A 255 -0.85 14.64 -1.66
CA VAL A 255 -0.41 13.64 -2.65
C VAL A 255 1.10 13.61 -2.84
N ASP A 256 1.77 14.76 -2.76
CA ASP A 256 3.22 14.84 -2.91
C ASP A 256 3.96 14.16 -1.75
N VAL A 257 3.40 14.20 -0.53
CA VAL A 257 3.92 13.46 0.63
C VAL A 257 3.82 11.96 0.37
N MET A 258 2.67 11.51 -0.17
CA MET A 258 2.45 10.10 -0.47
C MET A 258 3.38 9.56 -1.56
N ILE A 259 3.57 10.34 -2.64
CA ILE A 259 4.50 9.99 -3.72
C ILE A 259 5.95 9.97 -3.21
N ALA A 260 6.36 10.97 -2.43
CA ALA A 260 7.71 11.03 -1.85
C ALA A 260 7.97 9.84 -0.91
N MET A 261 7.02 9.51 -0.03
CA MET A 261 7.09 8.33 0.83
C MET A 261 7.23 7.05 0.02
N ALA A 262 6.43 6.86 -1.03
CA ALA A 262 6.50 5.69 -1.89
C ALA A 262 7.87 5.54 -2.57
N ALA A 263 8.48 6.64 -3.01
CA ALA A 263 9.83 6.65 -3.58
C ALA A 263 10.91 6.32 -2.52
N GLN A 264 10.79 6.79 -1.29
CA GLN A 264 11.73 6.44 -0.21
C GLN A 264 11.62 4.95 0.16
N CYS A 265 10.39 4.45 0.34
CA CYS A 265 10.15 3.04 0.62
C CYS A 265 10.64 2.12 -0.53
N HIS A 266 10.61 2.59 -1.77
CA HIS A 266 11.15 1.87 -2.92
C HIS A 266 12.64 1.54 -2.77
N MET A 267 13.43 2.50 -2.27
CA MET A 267 14.86 2.30 -2.04
C MET A 267 15.10 1.28 -0.92
N VAL A 268 14.41 1.43 0.22
CA VAL A 268 14.51 0.51 1.37
C VAL A 268 14.08 -0.91 0.99
N SER A 269 13.03 -1.03 0.17
CA SER A 269 12.50 -2.30 -0.31
C SER A 269 13.53 -3.10 -1.12
N ALA A 270 14.37 -2.42 -1.92
CA ALA A 270 15.38 -3.09 -2.72
C ALA A 270 16.45 -3.79 -1.86
N GLU A 271 16.75 -3.24 -0.69
CA GLU A 271 17.72 -3.79 0.25
C GLU A 271 17.12 -4.85 1.17
N ASN A 272 15.87 -4.67 1.60
CA ASN A 272 15.30 -5.45 2.71
C ASN A 272 14.19 -6.43 2.29
N VAL A 273 13.42 -6.12 1.26
CA VAL A 273 12.24 -6.92 0.86
C VAL A 273 12.55 -7.77 -0.38
N VAL A 274 13.20 -7.18 -1.37
CA VAL A 274 13.51 -7.85 -2.64
C VAL A 274 14.40 -9.08 -2.44
N PRO A 275 15.47 -9.06 -1.63
CA PRO A 275 16.33 -10.24 -1.46
C PRO A 275 15.60 -11.44 -0.84
N VAL A 276 14.78 -11.19 0.19
CA VAL A 276 13.93 -12.23 0.81
C VAL A 276 12.97 -12.78 -0.23
N THR A 277 12.32 -11.90 -0.98
CA THR A 277 11.37 -12.31 -2.02
C THR A 277 12.04 -13.18 -3.10
N ILE A 278 13.24 -12.81 -3.56
CA ILE A 278 14.02 -13.59 -4.52
C ILE A 278 14.33 -14.97 -3.96
N GLN A 279 14.79 -15.05 -2.71
CA GLN A 279 15.17 -16.31 -2.08
C GLN A 279 14.02 -17.34 -2.14
N TYR A 280 12.80 -16.94 -1.79
CA TYR A 280 11.65 -17.87 -1.80
C TYR A 280 11.12 -18.18 -3.20
N MET A 281 11.28 -17.26 -4.16
CA MET A 281 10.73 -17.41 -5.51
C MET A 281 11.71 -18.05 -6.50
N GLU A 282 13.00 -18.07 -6.19
CA GLU A 282 14.06 -18.60 -7.05
C GLU A 282 13.76 -19.98 -7.66
N PRO A 283 13.23 -20.97 -6.91
CA PRO A 283 12.90 -22.29 -7.49
C PRO A 283 11.88 -22.26 -8.63
N PHE A 284 11.11 -21.17 -8.76
CA PHE A 284 10.04 -21.02 -9.72
C PHE A 284 10.38 -20.05 -10.86
N PHE A 285 11.61 -19.53 -10.88
CA PHE A 285 12.06 -18.66 -11.95
C PHE A 285 12.12 -19.44 -13.27
N LYS A 286 11.57 -18.83 -14.32
CA LYS A 286 11.64 -19.42 -15.66
C LYS A 286 13.11 -19.47 -16.12
N ARG A 287 13.52 -20.65 -16.56
CA ARG A 287 14.86 -20.90 -17.12
C ARG A 287 14.81 -20.98 -18.64
N ASP A 288 15.96 -20.67 -19.25
CA ASP A 288 16.21 -20.90 -20.67
C ASP A 288 17.37 -21.89 -20.78
N THR A 289 17.13 -23.05 -21.37
CA THR A 289 18.13 -24.11 -21.47
C THR A 289 19.34 -23.68 -22.28
N GLY A 290 19.17 -22.83 -23.28
CA GLY A 290 20.28 -22.29 -24.08
C GLY A 290 21.13 -21.32 -23.28
N VAL A 291 20.55 -20.59 -22.31
CA VAL A 291 21.33 -19.76 -21.38
C VAL A 291 22.04 -20.62 -20.34
N ASP A 292 21.37 -21.65 -19.82
CA ASP A 292 21.91 -22.57 -18.80
C ASP A 292 23.17 -23.32 -19.26
N GLU A 293 23.37 -23.50 -20.58
CA GLU A 293 24.57 -24.09 -21.17
C GLU A 293 25.85 -23.27 -20.89
N TYR A 294 25.72 -21.96 -20.71
CA TYR A 294 26.85 -21.06 -20.43
C TYR A 294 27.16 -20.91 -18.93
N ILE A 295 26.36 -21.52 -18.06
CA ILE A 295 26.57 -21.48 -16.61
C ILE A 295 27.44 -22.67 -16.19
N ASP A 296 28.45 -22.39 -15.35
CA ASP A 296 29.33 -23.41 -14.76
C ASP A 296 28.49 -24.52 -14.10
N PRO A 297 28.73 -25.81 -14.41
CA PRO A 297 28.02 -26.93 -13.80
C PRO A 297 27.99 -26.88 -12.26
N LYS A 298 29.09 -26.43 -11.63
CA LYS A 298 29.16 -26.30 -10.18
C LYS A 298 28.16 -25.27 -9.65
N VAL A 299 28.02 -24.13 -10.33
CA VAL A 299 27.06 -23.09 -9.95
C VAL A 299 25.63 -23.60 -10.09
N LYS A 300 25.33 -24.38 -11.14
CA LYS A 300 24.01 -25.01 -11.33
C LYS A 300 23.69 -26.02 -10.23
N ASP A 301 24.66 -26.83 -9.82
CA ASP A 301 24.48 -27.81 -8.75
C ASP A 301 24.28 -27.12 -7.39
N GLU A 302 25.05 -26.07 -7.09
CA GLU A 302 24.89 -25.24 -5.88
C GLU A 302 23.53 -24.52 -5.86
N GLU A 303 23.10 -23.96 -6.98
CA GLU A 303 21.79 -23.33 -7.15
C GLU A 303 20.66 -24.34 -6.90
N LYS A 304 20.75 -25.53 -7.50
CA LYS A 304 19.76 -26.60 -7.32
C LYS A 304 19.65 -27.04 -5.87
N GLN A 305 20.78 -27.23 -5.18
CA GLN A 305 20.79 -27.59 -3.75
C GLN A 305 20.14 -26.50 -2.89
N ARG A 306 20.41 -25.22 -3.20
CA ARG A 306 19.77 -24.08 -2.53
C ARG A 306 18.25 -24.05 -2.78
N GLN A 307 17.83 -24.32 -4.02
CA GLN A 307 16.41 -24.39 -4.41
C GLN A 307 15.67 -25.52 -3.66
N ASP A 308 16.25 -26.71 -3.60
CA ASP A 308 15.65 -27.84 -2.86
C ASP A 308 15.56 -27.53 -1.35
N ALA A 309 16.59 -26.91 -0.79
CA ALA A 309 16.61 -26.52 0.63
C ALA A 309 15.55 -25.45 0.96
N ILE A 310 15.34 -24.45 0.08
CA ILE A 310 14.34 -23.40 0.33
C ILE A 310 12.91 -23.94 0.25
N ILE A 311 12.63 -24.93 -0.61
CA ILE A 311 11.30 -25.57 -0.66
C ILE A 311 11.00 -26.29 0.66
N VAL A 312 11.96 -27.05 1.20
CA VAL A 312 11.79 -27.72 2.50
C VAL A 312 11.60 -26.71 3.62
N LYS A 313 12.41 -25.65 3.65
CA LYS A 313 12.30 -24.55 4.62
C LYS A 313 10.93 -23.87 4.55
N ALA A 314 10.46 -23.50 3.36
CA ALA A 314 9.18 -22.82 3.16
C ALA A 314 7.99 -23.67 3.63
N VAL A 315 8.01 -24.98 3.37
CA VAL A 315 6.99 -25.90 3.88
C VAL A 315 7.02 -26.01 5.40
N ALA A 316 8.21 -26.05 6.01
CA ALA A 316 8.35 -26.09 7.47
C ALA A 316 7.81 -24.81 8.13
N GLU A 317 8.15 -23.64 7.60
CA GLU A 317 7.64 -22.34 8.08
C GLU A 317 6.12 -22.23 7.89
N SER A 318 5.58 -22.68 6.76
CA SER A 318 4.14 -22.73 6.52
C SER A 318 3.41 -23.67 7.50
N ARG A 319 4.02 -24.81 7.86
CA ARG A 319 3.50 -25.70 8.90
C ARG A 319 3.50 -25.03 10.27
N GLU A 320 4.56 -24.31 10.64
CA GLU A 320 4.62 -23.56 11.90
C GLU A 320 3.51 -22.49 11.97
N LEU A 321 3.21 -21.81 10.85
CA LEU A 321 2.08 -20.88 10.77
C LEU A 321 0.75 -21.60 10.98
N ALA A 322 0.55 -22.76 10.34
CA ALA A 322 -0.68 -23.54 10.45
C ALA A 322 -0.88 -24.13 11.86
N GLU A 323 0.19 -24.60 12.52
CA GLU A 323 0.17 -25.13 13.88
C GLU A 323 -0.20 -24.07 14.92
N ARG A 324 0.17 -22.81 14.67
CA ARG A 324 -0.15 -21.66 15.54
C ARG A 324 -1.46 -20.97 15.17
N ALA A 325 -2.11 -21.37 14.09
CA ALA A 325 -3.38 -20.78 13.68
C ALA A 325 -4.50 -21.22 14.61
N ASN A 326 -5.41 -20.28 14.93
CA ASN A 326 -6.60 -20.60 15.69
C ASN A 326 -7.48 -21.61 14.93
N PRO A 327 -8.19 -22.51 15.63
CA PRO A 327 -9.12 -23.43 14.99
C PRO A 327 -10.27 -22.66 14.34
N ILE A 328 -10.81 -23.18 13.23
CA ILE A 328 -11.92 -22.54 12.51
C ILE A 328 -13.21 -22.41 13.34
N THR A 329 -13.33 -23.15 14.45
CA THR A 329 -14.44 -23.07 15.41
C THR A 329 -14.28 -21.93 16.42
N SER A 330 -13.07 -21.35 16.53
CA SER A 330 -12.78 -20.17 17.35
C SER A 330 -11.70 -19.30 16.69
N PRO A 331 -11.95 -18.78 15.48
CA PRO A 331 -10.90 -18.20 14.64
C PRO A 331 -10.49 -16.79 15.08
N PHE A 332 -11.42 -16.04 15.67
CA PHE A 332 -11.22 -14.64 16.06
C PHE A 332 -10.74 -14.53 17.50
N GLY A 333 -9.82 -13.58 17.75
CA GLY A 333 -9.49 -13.16 19.11
C GLY A 333 -10.58 -12.24 19.68
N ASP A 334 -10.35 -11.75 20.90
CA ASP A 334 -11.28 -10.82 21.56
C ASP A 334 -11.50 -9.55 20.75
N ALA A 335 -12.66 -8.92 20.95
CA ALA A 335 -12.94 -7.63 20.34
C ALA A 335 -11.90 -6.60 20.82
N VAL A 336 -11.43 -5.76 19.89
CA VAL A 336 -10.47 -4.68 20.18
C VAL A 336 -11.06 -3.34 19.77
N VAL A 337 -11.41 -2.55 20.76
CA VAL A 337 -11.88 -1.17 20.58
C VAL A 337 -10.74 -0.31 20.02
N GLY A 338 -11.08 0.62 19.13
CA GLY A 338 -10.09 1.42 18.40
C GLY A 338 -9.54 0.75 17.13
N GLY A 339 -9.94 -0.50 16.84
CA GLY A 339 -9.82 -1.11 15.52
C GLY A 339 -8.41 -1.57 15.11
N SER A 340 -7.42 -1.53 16.01
CA SER A 340 -6.08 -2.06 15.73
C SER A 340 -5.64 -3.03 16.82
N SER A 341 -5.58 -4.31 16.49
CA SER A 341 -5.18 -5.36 17.44
C SER A 341 -3.70 -5.24 17.85
N GLU A 342 -2.84 -4.86 16.90
CA GLU A 342 -1.43 -4.55 17.16
C GLU A 342 -1.27 -3.19 17.83
N GLY A 343 -1.91 -2.15 17.29
CA GLY A 343 -1.77 -0.79 17.79
C GLY A 343 -2.35 -0.59 19.18
N VAL A 344 -3.50 -1.20 19.49
CA VAL A 344 -4.27 -1.00 20.73
C VAL A 344 -4.29 -2.24 21.61
N GLY A 345 -4.56 -3.42 21.03
CA GLY A 345 -4.81 -4.64 21.80
C GLY A 345 -3.61 -5.07 22.66
N SER A 346 -2.42 -5.17 22.07
CA SER A 346 -1.23 -5.60 22.80
C SER A 346 -0.79 -4.61 23.88
N PRO A 347 -0.73 -3.27 23.63
CA PRO A 347 -0.46 -2.30 24.69
C PRO A 347 -1.50 -2.30 25.81
N THR A 348 -2.78 -2.49 25.48
CA THR A 348 -3.87 -2.61 26.45
C THR A 348 -3.64 -3.83 27.35
N ASN A 349 -3.31 -4.99 26.79
CA ASN A 349 -3.02 -6.20 27.57
C ASN A 349 -1.78 -6.05 28.47
N CYS A 350 -0.73 -5.37 28.00
CA CYS A 350 0.42 -4.99 28.83
C CYS A 350 -0.03 -4.17 30.06
N ALA A 351 -0.89 -3.16 29.83
CA ALA A 351 -1.43 -2.32 30.88
C ALA A 351 -2.38 -3.06 31.84
N ARG A 352 -3.17 -4.02 31.35
CA ARG A 352 -4.05 -4.84 32.20
C ARG A 352 -3.23 -5.68 33.16
N ILE A 353 -2.16 -6.32 32.68
CA ILE A 353 -1.27 -7.09 33.55
C ILE A 353 -0.68 -6.17 34.62
N ALA A 354 -0.21 -4.96 34.24
CA ALA A 354 0.28 -3.98 35.19
C ALA A 354 -0.80 -3.57 36.21
N HIS A 355 -2.04 -3.37 35.80
CA HIS A 355 -3.15 -3.02 36.70
C HIS A 355 -3.34 -4.07 37.80
N TYR A 356 -3.45 -5.35 37.43
CA TYR A 356 -3.65 -6.43 38.41
C TYR A 356 -2.40 -6.77 39.24
N LEU A 357 -1.22 -6.26 38.86
CA LEU A 357 -0.01 -6.26 39.68
C LEU A 357 0.02 -5.11 40.69
N ALA A 358 -0.66 -4.00 40.43
CA ALA A 358 -0.71 -2.84 41.32
C ALA A 358 -1.70 -3.07 42.48
N LYS A 359 -1.54 -2.31 43.57
CA LYS A 359 -2.50 -2.29 44.70
C LYS A 359 -2.74 -0.86 45.20
N GLY A 360 -3.97 -0.62 45.63
CA GLY A 360 -4.43 0.68 46.11
C GLY A 360 -4.88 1.61 44.99
N ASP A 361 -5.03 2.89 45.32
CA ASP A 361 -5.47 3.91 44.36
C ASP A 361 -4.34 4.31 43.43
N ILE A 362 -4.63 4.31 42.12
CA ILE A 362 -3.67 4.72 41.09
C ILE A 362 -3.48 6.23 41.11
N LYS A 363 -2.22 6.68 41.13
CA LYS A 363 -1.83 8.10 41.15
C LYS A 363 -1.17 8.54 39.85
N LYS A 364 -0.34 7.68 39.25
CA LYS A 364 0.36 7.98 38.00
C LYS A 364 0.42 6.75 37.11
N VAL A 365 0.26 6.96 35.80
CA VAL A 365 0.50 5.95 34.76
C VAL A 365 1.56 6.49 33.80
N LYS A 366 2.68 5.76 33.70
CA LYS A 366 3.74 6.05 32.73
C LYS A 366 3.71 5.00 31.63
N VAL A 367 3.63 5.45 30.39
CA VAL A 367 3.53 4.62 29.19
C VAL A 367 4.75 4.89 28.29
N GLU A 368 5.53 3.87 28.02
CA GLU A 368 6.72 3.94 27.17
C GLU A 368 6.48 3.04 25.93
N LEU A 369 6.48 3.63 24.74
CA LEU A 369 6.15 2.94 23.49
C LEU A 369 7.26 3.09 22.46
N CYS A 370 7.54 2.01 21.72
CA CYS A 370 8.41 2.10 20.54
C CYS A 370 7.87 3.09 19.51
N SER A 371 8.73 3.63 18.64
CA SER A 371 8.37 4.67 17.66
C SER A 371 7.08 4.37 16.87
N GLU A 372 6.87 3.12 16.47
CA GLU A 372 5.67 2.69 15.75
C GLU A 372 4.40 2.83 16.60
N LEU A 373 4.43 2.33 17.84
CA LEU A 373 3.29 2.41 18.76
C LEU A 373 3.08 3.85 19.24
N PHE A 374 4.15 4.60 19.45
CA PHE A 374 4.08 6.02 19.80
C PHE A 374 3.44 6.86 18.68
N ALA A 375 3.71 6.54 17.41
CA ALA A 375 3.03 7.15 16.27
C ALA A 375 1.51 6.87 16.27
N ARG A 376 1.06 5.73 16.83
CA ARG A 376 -0.35 5.32 16.97
C ARG A 376 -1.00 5.79 18.29
N ARG A 377 -0.36 6.70 19.05
CA ARG A 377 -0.82 7.13 20.38
C ARG A 377 -2.27 7.61 20.47
N ALA A 378 -2.79 8.20 19.39
CA ALA A 378 -4.18 8.69 19.34
C ALA A 378 -5.21 7.56 19.55
N ILE A 379 -4.89 6.33 19.13
CA ILE A 379 -5.81 5.18 19.27
C ILE A 379 -5.41 4.24 20.41
N ASN A 380 -4.13 4.17 20.80
CA ASN A 380 -3.69 3.18 21.78
C ASN A 380 -3.67 3.69 23.20
N ILE A 381 -3.42 4.98 23.43
CA ILE A 381 -3.34 5.54 24.78
C ILE A 381 -4.68 5.43 25.50
N PRO A 382 -5.86 5.69 24.89
CA PRO A 382 -7.13 5.41 25.57
C PRO A 382 -7.26 3.93 25.98
N GLY A 383 -6.82 2.99 25.14
CA GLY A 383 -6.82 1.56 25.46
C GLY A 383 -5.89 1.19 26.61
N VAL A 384 -4.64 1.67 26.57
CA VAL A 384 -3.66 1.50 27.64
C VAL A 384 -4.18 2.06 28.96
N LEU A 385 -4.78 3.25 28.92
CA LEU A 385 -5.27 3.93 30.11
C LEU A 385 -6.51 3.28 30.71
N MET A 386 -7.45 2.79 29.90
CA MET A 386 -8.64 2.09 30.43
C MET A 386 -8.23 0.79 31.13
N ALA A 387 -7.24 0.10 30.56
CA ALA A 387 -6.67 -1.10 31.14
C ALA A 387 -5.87 -0.80 32.41
N ALA A 388 -4.98 0.19 32.38
CA ALA A 388 -4.15 0.56 33.51
C ALA A 388 -4.98 1.05 34.70
N VAL A 389 -6.04 1.84 34.45
CA VAL A 389 -6.82 2.49 35.53
C VAL A 389 -8.00 1.65 36.01
N GLU A 390 -8.68 0.93 35.11
CA GLU A 390 -9.93 0.22 35.42
C GLU A 390 -9.81 -1.30 35.26
N GLY A 391 -8.66 -1.82 34.81
CA GLY A 391 -8.50 -3.25 34.51
C GLY A 391 -9.30 -3.72 33.29
N ALA A 392 -9.88 -2.78 32.52
CA ALA A 392 -10.81 -3.03 31.42
C ALA A 392 -10.17 -3.85 30.30
N GLY A 393 -10.98 -4.72 29.69
CA GLY A 393 -10.60 -5.54 28.53
C GLY A 393 -10.54 -4.73 27.25
N THR A 394 -9.93 -5.30 26.21
CA THR A 394 -9.85 -4.67 24.88
C THR A 394 -11.23 -4.51 24.23
N ASP A 395 -12.24 -5.20 24.73
CA ASP A 395 -13.63 -5.24 24.26
C ASP A 395 -14.53 -4.17 24.92
N ASP A 396 -14.04 -3.46 25.94
CA ASP A 396 -14.83 -2.46 26.68
C ASP A 396 -14.87 -1.10 25.95
N ALA A 397 -15.87 -0.96 25.07
CA ALA A 397 -16.05 0.24 24.26
C ALA A 397 -16.43 1.48 25.08
N ASP A 398 -17.07 1.29 26.22
CA ASP A 398 -17.53 2.41 27.06
C ASP A 398 -16.37 2.94 27.91
N ALA A 399 -15.56 2.06 28.48
CA ALA A 399 -14.33 2.44 29.17
C ALA A 399 -13.39 3.20 28.22
N TYR A 400 -13.19 2.69 27.00
CA TYR A 400 -12.35 3.33 25.99
C TYR A 400 -12.80 4.77 25.67
N LYS A 401 -14.11 5.02 25.55
CA LYS A 401 -14.66 6.36 25.24
C LYS A 401 -14.55 7.33 26.41
N GLN A 402 -14.70 6.84 27.64
CA GLN A 402 -14.83 7.69 28.83
C GLN A 402 -13.52 7.92 29.58
N ILE A 403 -12.50 7.09 29.33
CA ILE A 403 -11.28 7.06 30.16
C ILE A 403 -10.55 8.40 30.24
N MET A 404 -10.49 9.14 29.13
CA MET A 404 -9.79 10.42 29.09
C MET A 404 -10.43 11.45 30.03
N ASP A 405 -11.76 11.43 30.17
CA ASP A 405 -12.48 12.31 31.10
C ASP A 405 -12.33 11.83 32.54
N LYS A 406 -12.36 10.51 32.76
CA LYS A 406 -12.16 9.90 34.10
C LYS A 406 -10.78 10.20 34.68
N ILE A 407 -9.73 10.16 33.86
CA ILE A 407 -8.35 10.48 34.29
C ILE A 407 -8.27 11.92 34.79
N LYS A 408 -8.84 12.87 34.05
CA LYS A 408 -8.92 14.28 34.47
C LYS A 408 -9.70 14.43 35.77
N ALA A 409 -10.85 13.76 35.88
CA ALA A 409 -11.70 13.85 37.07
C ALA A 409 -11.03 13.26 38.33
N LYS A 410 -10.25 12.17 38.19
CA LYS A 410 -9.53 11.53 39.29
C LYS A 410 -8.17 12.19 39.61
N GLY A 411 -7.70 13.12 38.78
CA GLY A 411 -6.41 13.76 38.94
C GLY A 411 -5.22 12.79 38.79
N ILE A 412 -5.36 11.77 37.94
CA ILE A 412 -4.29 10.79 37.67
C ILE A 412 -3.27 11.43 36.73
N GLU A 413 -2.00 11.41 37.11
CA GLU A 413 -0.91 11.88 36.25
C GLU A 413 -0.64 10.87 35.13
N VAL A 414 -0.47 11.35 33.89
CA VAL A 414 -0.15 10.50 32.74
C VAL A 414 1.10 11.02 32.05
N GLU A 415 2.08 10.14 31.91
CA GLU A 415 3.34 10.41 31.20
C GLU A 415 3.46 9.44 30.02
N ILE A 416 3.72 9.96 28.81
CA ILE A 416 3.81 9.16 27.59
C ILE A 416 5.15 9.45 26.93
N LEU A 417 5.98 8.43 26.80
CA LEU A 417 7.33 8.53 26.27
C LEU A 417 7.51 7.64 25.04
N GLU A 418 8.32 8.13 24.10
CA GLU A 418 8.85 7.32 23.02
C GLU A 418 10.16 6.65 23.46
N ILE A 419 10.35 5.40 23.06
CA ILE A 419 11.60 4.66 23.27
C ILE A 419 12.09 4.10 21.92
N GLU A 420 13.40 4.06 21.71
CA GLU A 420 13.99 3.63 20.43
C GLU A 420 13.96 2.10 20.23
N GLU A 421 13.71 1.32 21.29
CA GLU A 421 13.79 -0.13 21.23
C GLU A 421 12.59 -0.72 20.43
N PRO A 422 12.84 -1.48 19.33
CA PRO A 422 11.77 -1.96 18.47
C PRO A 422 10.77 -2.89 19.17
N SER A 423 9.49 -2.75 18.82
CA SER A 423 8.37 -3.54 19.36
C SER A 423 8.09 -3.41 20.87
N VAL A 424 8.86 -2.60 21.60
CA VAL A 424 8.68 -2.48 23.06
C VAL A 424 7.45 -1.67 23.41
N GLN A 425 6.78 -2.12 24.46
CA GLN A 425 5.69 -1.45 25.15
C GLN A 425 5.85 -1.69 26.64
N ARG A 426 6.01 -0.64 27.43
CA ARG A 426 6.16 -0.71 28.87
C ARG A 426 5.14 0.19 29.55
N VAL A 427 4.47 -0.35 30.55
CA VAL A 427 3.47 0.37 31.35
C VAL A 427 3.87 0.28 32.82
N THR A 428 4.05 1.43 33.45
CA THR A 428 4.36 1.55 34.87
C THR A 428 3.21 2.27 35.56
N ILE A 429 2.74 1.73 36.69
CA ILE A 429 1.65 2.28 37.49
C ILE A 429 2.19 2.58 38.88
N GLU A 430 2.05 3.83 39.30
CA GLU A 430 2.28 4.24 40.69
C GLU A 430 0.94 4.26 41.42
N ALA A 431 0.87 3.50 42.51
CA ALA A 431 -0.33 3.34 43.32
C ALA A 431 -0.03 3.48 44.81
N THR A 432 -1.05 3.71 45.63
CA THR A 432 -0.85 4.03 47.06
C THR A 432 -0.25 2.93 47.90
N GLU A 433 -0.44 1.66 47.52
CA GLU A 433 0.05 0.52 48.30
C GLU A 433 1.18 -0.22 47.59
N GLN A 434 1.02 -0.52 46.31
CA GLN A 434 2.00 -1.28 45.54
C GLN A 434 2.04 -0.80 44.10
N ASN A 435 3.21 -0.30 43.69
CA ASN A 435 3.50 0.04 42.31
C ASN A 435 3.64 -1.23 41.46
N SER A 436 3.45 -1.09 40.16
CA SER A 436 3.68 -2.16 39.20
C SER A 436 4.33 -1.66 37.93
N MET A 437 4.96 -2.59 37.21
CA MET A 437 5.49 -2.35 35.88
C MET A 437 5.38 -3.63 35.07
N VAL A 438 5.05 -3.52 33.79
CA VAL A 438 5.17 -4.60 32.82
C VAL A 438 5.94 -4.08 31.62
N ASP A 439 7.01 -4.78 31.27
CA ASP A 439 7.80 -4.56 30.06
C ASP A 439 7.53 -5.73 29.11
N SER A 440 7.01 -5.44 27.92
CA SER A 440 6.69 -6.46 26.94
C SER A 440 7.01 -6.07 25.50
N LEU A 441 7.11 -7.08 24.64
CA LEU A 441 7.22 -6.91 23.20
C LEU A 441 5.87 -7.17 22.53
N ASN A 442 5.46 -6.27 21.64
CA ASN A 442 4.26 -6.41 20.84
C ASN A 442 4.45 -7.49 19.76
N ARG A 443 3.43 -8.35 19.54
CA ARG A 443 3.44 -9.44 18.55
C ARG A 443 2.19 -9.47 17.66
N GLY A 444 1.43 -8.36 17.62
CA GLY A 444 0.18 -8.26 16.88
C GLY A 444 -0.91 -9.21 17.39
N GLY A 445 -2.17 -8.98 17.00
CA GLY A 445 -3.27 -9.85 17.42
C GLY A 445 -3.55 -9.80 18.93
N ALA A 446 -3.27 -8.67 19.60
CA ALA A 446 -3.33 -8.49 21.06
C ALA A 446 -2.37 -9.39 21.89
N ARG A 447 -1.42 -10.06 21.22
CA ARG A 447 -0.42 -10.93 21.83
C ARG A 447 0.82 -10.13 22.25
N LEU A 448 1.52 -10.63 23.27
CA LEU A 448 2.74 -9.99 23.77
C LEU A 448 3.77 -11.02 24.27
N VAL A 449 5.00 -10.58 24.46
CA VAL A 449 6.07 -11.33 25.15
C VAL A 449 6.41 -10.56 26.41
N ILE A 450 6.22 -11.14 27.59
CA ILE A 450 6.62 -10.50 28.84
C ILE A 450 8.13 -10.63 28.98
N ARG A 451 8.85 -9.50 29.07
CA ARG A 451 10.30 -9.45 29.27
C ARG A 451 10.64 -9.31 30.74
N ASP A 452 9.93 -8.42 31.41
CA ASP A 452 10.13 -8.11 32.81
C ASP A 452 8.80 -7.63 33.41
N ALA A 453 8.63 -7.80 34.71
CA ALA A 453 7.52 -7.22 35.45
C ALA A 453 7.85 -7.02 36.92
N TYR A 454 7.32 -5.93 37.48
CA TYR A 454 7.42 -5.58 38.88
C TYR A 454 6.04 -5.63 39.57
N PRO A 455 5.94 -6.17 40.80
CA PRO A 455 7.04 -6.71 41.62
C PRO A 455 7.45 -8.15 41.31
N ASP A 456 6.70 -8.86 40.48
CA ASP A 456 6.89 -10.30 40.26
C ASP A 456 6.48 -10.69 38.83
N ILE A 457 7.44 -11.24 38.09
CA ILE A 457 7.26 -11.71 36.72
C ILE A 457 6.44 -13.00 36.64
N GLU A 458 6.58 -13.92 37.59
CA GLU A 458 5.80 -15.16 37.60
C GLU A 458 4.32 -14.85 37.78
N LYS A 459 4.03 -13.91 38.69
CA LYS A 459 2.68 -13.39 38.90
C LYS A 459 2.12 -12.68 37.66
N ALA A 460 2.96 -12.01 36.87
CA ALA A 460 2.55 -11.41 35.60
C ALA A 460 2.06 -12.48 34.60
N PHE A 461 2.76 -13.61 34.50
CA PHE A 461 2.33 -14.75 33.68
C PHE A 461 1.03 -15.39 34.19
N GLU A 462 0.86 -15.51 35.51
CA GLU A 462 -0.39 -16.00 36.11
C GLU A 462 -1.58 -15.09 35.78
N ILE A 463 -1.41 -13.78 35.94
CA ILE A 463 -2.42 -12.77 35.60
C ILE A 463 -2.76 -12.85 34.10
N ALA A 464 -1.74 -12.92 33.23
CA ALA A 464 -1.97 -13.04 31.79
C ALA A 464 -2.83 -14.27 31.46
N LYS A 465 -2.54 -15.42 32.08
CA LYS A 465 -3.33 -16.64 31.93
C LYS A 465 -4.77 -16.49 32.46
N GLN A 466 -4.96 -15.83 33.60
CA GLN A 466 -6.30 -15.59 34.18
C GLN A 466 -7.15 -14.67 33.29
N LEU A 467 -6.50 -13.70 32.64
CA LEU A 467 -7.15 -12.74 31.74
C LEU A 467 -7.28 -13.26 30.30
N ASN A 468 -6.92 -14.52 30.03
CA ASN A 468 -6.84 -15.12 28.69
C ASN A 468 -5.95 -14.33 27.71
N ILE A 469 -4.94 -13.64 28.20
CA ILE A 469 -3.95 -12.93 27.39
C ILE A 469 -2.95 -13.94 26.83
N VAL A 470 -2.83 -13.98 25.51
CA VAL A 470 -1.89 -14.88 24.83
C VAL A 470 -0.47 -14.32 24.93
N VAL A 471 0.36 -14.98 25.73
CA VAL A 471 1.79 -14.67 25.88
C VAL A 471 2.62 -15.60 25.00
N ILE A 472 3.48 -15.04 24.17
CA ILE A 472 4.40 -15.79 23.29
C ILE A 472 5.76 -15.91 23.99
N ASN A 473 6.44 -17.04 23.80
CA ASN A 473 7.73 -17.32 24.45
C ASN A 473 8.92 -16.54 23.85
N LYS A 474 8.75 -15.79 22.74
CA LYS A 474 9.82 -15.07 22.02
C LYS A 474 9.36 -13.80 21.31
#